data_AF-A0A7S2BJI1-F1
#
_entry.id   AF-A0A7S2BJI1-F1
#
_cell.length_a   1.000
_cell.length_b   1.000
_cell.length_c   1.000
_cell.angle_alpha   90.00
_cell.angle_beta   90.00
_cell.angle_gamma   90.00
#
_symmetry.space_group_name_H-M   'P 1'
#
loop_
_entity.id
_entity.type
_entity.pdbx_description
1 polymer ?
#
loop_
_entity_poly.entity_id
_entity_poly.type
_entity_poly.pdbx_seq_one_letter_code
_entity_poly.pdbx_strand_id
1 'polypeptide(L)'
;LVSKARQFSSMLVLVGRIASASTFEPKYAAIVQNKDELTIPLDMSTIPTPKEFKDAIESLSPEQQRFAKAFRAMQLESTLFGVLVIQIKPQLEKVLNLPVDSLTKEIKLTQELMDLFIKYQIPSDLLSFEADP
;
A
#
# COMPACT_ATOMS: atom_id res chain seq x y z
N LEU A 1 3.54 -12.10 0.93
CA LEU A 1 4.06 -10.80 1.40
C LEU A 1 3.81 -10.69 2.91
N VAL A 2 4.79 -10.29 3.70
CA VAL A 2 4.66 -10.16 5.16
C VAL A 2 4.99 -8.73 5.57
N SER A 3 4.13 -8.11 6.36
CA SER A 3 4.34 -6.80 6.98
C SER A 3 4.42 -6.96 8.49
N LYS A 4 5.49 -6.49 9.11
CA LYS A 4 5.74 -6.67 10.55
C LYS A 4 6.08 -5.34 11.21
N ALA A 5 5.26 -4.93 12.17
CA ALA A 5 5.54 -3.74 12.96
C ALA A 5 6.60 -4.05 14.02
N ARG A 6 7.53 -3.12 14.27
CA ARG A 6 8.37 -3.17 15.48
C ARG A 6 7.59 -2.66 16.68
N GLN A 7 8.14 -2.83 17.88
CA GLN A 7 7.52 -2.28 19.10
C GLN A 7 7.40 -0.76 18.98
N PHE A 8 6.24 -0.19 19.36
CA PHE A 8 5.95 1.25 19.28
C PHE A 8 5.96 1.83 17.85
N SER A 9 5.86 0.97 16.84
CA SER A 9 5.71 1.33 15.43
C SER A 9 4.27 1.08 15.00
N SER A 10 3.76 1.94 14.13
CA SER A 10 2.45 1.79 13.51
C SER A 10 2.52 2.21 12.04
N MET A 11 1.93 1.40 11.18
CA MET A 11 1.88 1.65 9.74
C MET A 11 0.52 1.23 9.18
N LEU A 12 0.11 1.91 8.12
CA LEU A 12 -1.04 1.55 7.31
C LEU A 12 -0.55 0.73 6.12
N VAL A 13 -1.09 -0.46 5.95
CA VAL A 13 -0.91 -1.31 4.78
C VAL A 13 -2.16 -1.18 3.91
N LEU A 14 -2.00 -0.62 2.72
CA LEU A 14 -3.05 -0.42 1.74
C LEU A 14 -2.91 -1.44 0.63
N VAL A 15 -4.03 -2.02 0.20
CA VAL A 15 -4.10 -2.91 -0.96
C VAL A 15 -5.04 -2.32 -2.00
N GLY A 16 -4.65 -2.40 -3.26
CA GLY A 16 -5.36 -1.70 -4.33
C GLY A 16 -4.78 -1.96 -5.70
N ARG A 17 -5.15 -1.11 -6.66
CA ARG A 17 -4.75 -1.18 -8.06
C ARG A 17 -3.71 -0.09 -8.35
N ILE A 18 -2.67 -0.44 -9.10
CA ILE A 18 -1.80 0.55 -9.75
C ILE A 18 -2.43 0.88 -11.10
N ALA A 19 -3.03 2.07 -11.22
CA ALA A 19 -3.71 2.52 -12.44
C ALA A 19 -2.72 3.09 -13.46
N SER A 20 -1.63 3.71 -12.99
CA SER A 20 -0.56 4.27 -13.82
C SER A 20 0.77 4.30 -13.03
N ALA A 21 1.86 4.72 -13.67
CA ALA A 21 3.16 4.88 -13.02
C ALA A 21 3.15 5.85 -11.81
N SER A 22 2.17 6.74 -11.73
CA SER A 22 2.05 7.76 -10.69
C SER A 22 0.76 7.66 -9.87
N THR A 23 -0.10 6.66 -10.12
CA THR A 23 -1.44 6.58 -9.53
C THR A 23 -1.71 5.22 -8.93
N PHE A 24 -1.95 5.22 -7.62
CA PHE A 24 -2.41 4.08 -6.85
C PHE A 24 -3.84 4.32 -6.38
N GLU A 25 -4.71 3.36 -6.64
CA GLU A 25 -6.13 3.35 -6.26
C GLU A 25 -6.31 2.38 -5.08
N PRO A 26 -6.28 2.88 -3.82
CA PRO A 26 -6.46 2.04 -2.64
C PRO A 26 -7.89 1.52 -2.57
N LYS A 27 -8.06 0.24 -2.22
CA LYS A 27 -9.39 -0.39 -2.05
C LYS A 27 -9.66 -0.83 -0.61
N TYR A 28 -8.63 -1.37 0.05
CA TYR A 28 -8.73 -1.78 1.46
C TYR A 28 -7.47 -1.35 2.22
N ALA A 29 -7.61 -1.22 3.54
CA ALA A 29 -6.55 -0.77 4.44
C ALA A 29 -6.51 -1.62 5.70
N ALA A 30 -5.32 -1.84 6.25
CA ALA A 30 -5.10 -2.47 7.54
C ALA A 30 -4.06 -1.69 8.34
N ILE A 31 -4.31 -1.46 9.63
CA ILE A 31 -3.33 -0.90 10.55
C ILE A 31 -2.52 -2.06 11.15
N VAL A 32 -1.19 -1.98 11.06
CA VAL A 32 -0.27 -2.96 11.65
C VAL A 32 0.57 -2.22 12.69
N GLN A 33 0.50 -2.64 13.96
CA GLN A 33 1.15 -1.93 15.07
C GLN A 33 1.78 -2.86 16.10
N ASN A 34 2.73 -2.37 16.90
CA ASN A 34 3.17 -3.02 18.14
C ASN A 34 3.46 -4.54 18.06
N LYS A 35 4.38 -4.95 17.19
CA LYS A 35 4.75 -6.37 16.96
C LYS A 35 3.71 -7.21 16.21
N ASP A 36 2.62 -6.59 15.74
CA ASP A 36 1.69 -7.25 14.82
C ASP A 36 2.40 -7.68 13.55
N GLU A 37 1.94 -8.81 13.03
CA GLU A 37 2.40 -9.40 11.78
C GLU A 37 1.19 -9.66 10.88
N LEU A 38 1.20 -9.05 9.70
CA LEU A 38 0.19 -9.22 8.67
C LEU A 38 0.80 -10.00 7.51
N THR A 39 0.25 -11.19 7.24
CA THR A 39 0.66 -12.04 6.13
C THR A 39 -0.40 -12.00 5.04
N ILE A 40 -0.01 -11.52 3.86
CA ILE A 40 -0.84 -11.54 2.64
C ILE A 40 -0.32 -12.70 1.76
N PRO A 41 -1.09 -13.80 1.62
CA PRO A 41 -0.75 -14.86 0.68
C PRO A 41 -0.87 -14.31 -0.73
N LEU A 42 0.22 -14.35 -1.50
CA LEU A 42 0.24 -13.94 -2.89
C LEU A 42 0.49 -15.18 -3.73
N ASP A 43 -0.49 -15.56 -4.54
CA ASP A 43 -0.29 -16.56 -5.57
C ASP A 43 0.49 -15.92 -6.71
N MET A 44 1.77 -16.27 -6.81
CA MET A 44 2.64 -15.73 -7.85
C MET A 44 2.51 -16.57 -9.11
N SER A 45 1.89 -16.01 -10.14
CA SER A 45 2.03 -16.51 -11.50
C SER A 45 3.00 -15.59 -12.25
N THR A 46 4.08 -16.17 -12.76
CA THR A 46 5.08 -15.39 -13.52
C THR A 46 4.52 -15.11 -14.90
N ILE A 47 4.27 -13.84 -15.21
CA ILE A 47 3.97 -13.43 -16.58
C ILE A 47 5.28 -13.50 -17.39
N PRO A 48 5.31 -14.23 -18.53
CA PRO A 48 6.51 -14.35 -19.35
C PRO A 48 6.95 -12.99 -19.91
N THR A 49 8.26 -12.81 -20.06
CA THR A 49 8.84 -11.59 -20.64
C THR A 49 8.43 -11.43 -22.12
N PRO A 50 8.55 -10.22 -22.71
CA PRO A 50 8.27 -10.00 -24.13
C PRO A 50 8.97 -10.99 -25.06
N LYS A 51 10.22 -11.34 -24.76
CA LYS A 51 11.01 -12.30 -25.53
C LYS A 51 10.49 -13.73 -25.36
N GLU A 52 10.39 -14.21 -24.12
CA GLU A 52 9.92 -15.58 -23.84
C GLU A 52 8.52 -15.83 -24.38
N PHE A 53 7.63 -14.85 -24.30
CA PHE A 53 6.30 -14.97 -24.89
C PHE A 53 6.34 -15.03 -26.41
N LYS A 54 7.22 -14.24 -27.06
CA LYS A 54 7.38 -14.27 -28.52
C LYS A 54 7.90 -15.64 -28.97
N ASP A 55 8.92 -16.15 -28.30
CA ASP A 55 9.53 -17.45 -28.56
C ASP A 55 8.51 -18.59 -28.33
N ALA A 56 7.66 -18.48 -27.31
CA ALA A 56 6.64 -19.48 -26.97
C ALA A 56 5.46 -19.55 -27.95
N ILE A 57 5.11 -18.44 -28.62
CA ILE A 57 4.00 -18.43 -29.58
C ILE A 57 4.45 -18.68 -31.03
N GLU A 58 5.75 -18.71 -31.29
CA GLU A 58 6.30 -18.77 -32.65
C GLU A 58 5.95 -20.08 -33.38
N SER A 59 5.81 -21.18 -32.64
CA SER A 59 5.41 -22.49 -33.16
C SER A 59 3.90 -22.69 -33.32
N LEU A 60 3.08 -21.74 -32.84
CA LEU A 60 1.63 -21.83 -32.87
C LEU A 60 1.05 -21.37 -34.22
N SER A 61 -0.15 -21.85 -34.54
CA SER A 61 -0.88 -21.40 -35.73
C SER A 61 -1.25 -19.90 -35.63
N PRO A 62 -1.48 -19.20 -36.76
CA PRO A 62 -1.82 -17.77 -36.75
C PRO A 62 -3.05 -17.40 -35.92
N GLU A 63 -4.00 -18.31 -35.77
CA GLU A 63 -5.21 -18.13 -34.96
C GLU A 63 -4.90 -18.27 -33.46
N GLN A 64 -4.09 -19.26 -33.09
CA GLN A 64 -3.62 -19.45 -31.72
C GLN A 64 -2.71 -18.29 -31.27
N GLN A 65 -1.85 -17.79 -32.16
CA GLN A 65 -1.04 -16.59 -31.88
C GLN A 65 -1.91 -15.36 -31.63
N ARG A 66 -2.99 -15.17 -32.40
CA ARG A 66 -3.94 -14.06 -32.19
C ARG A 66 -4.62 -14.15 -30.83
N PHE A 67 -5.10 -15.34 -30.47
CA PHE A 67 -5.69 -15.58 -29.15
C PHE A 67 -4.68 -15.34 -28.03
N ALA A 68 -3.46 -15.88 -28.14
CA ALA A 68 -2.42 -15.71 -27.13
C ALA A 68 -2.05 -14.23 -26.93
N LYS A 69 -1.93 -13.44 -28.02
CA LYS A 69 -1.67 -12.00 -27.95
C LYS A 69 -2.81 -11.24 -27.28
N ALA A 70 -4.06 -11.56 -27.59
CA ALA A 70 -5.24 -10.96 -26.94
C ALA A 70 -5.33 -11.34 -25.45
N PHE A 71 -5.06 -12.60 -25.12
CA PHE A 71 -5.00 -13.08 -23.73
C PHE A 71 -3.91 -12.38 -22.92
N ARG A 72 -2.71 -12.25 -23.49
CA ARG A 72 -1.62 -11.48 -22.88
C ARG A 72 -1.99 -10.00 -22.72
N ALA A 73 -2.62 -9.40 -23.72
CA ALA A 73 -3.09 -8.02 -23.64
C ALA A 73 -4.05 -7.87 -22.45
N MET A 74 -5.04 -8.75 -22.31
CA MET A 74 -5.97 -8.77 -21.16
C MET A 74 -5.25 -9.01 -19.82
N GLN A 75 -4.25 -9.88 -19.77
CA GLN A 75 -3.44 -10.09 -18.56
C GLN A 75 -2.64 -8.84 -18.14
N LEU A 76 -2.16 -8.06 -19.12
CA LEU A 76 -1.48 -6.78 -18.88
C LEU A 76 -2.45 -5.64 -18.57
N GLU A 77 -3.66 -5.70 -19.13
CA GLU A 77 -4.77 -4.78 -18.86
C GLU A 77 -5.35 -4.99 -17.45
N SER A 78 -5.21 -6.19 -16.91
CA SER A 78 -5.49 -6.51 -15.51
C SER A 78 -4.44 -5.89 -14.61
N THR A 79 -4.62 -4.58 -14.41
CA THR A 79 -4.34 -3.81 -13.20
C THR A 79 -3.37 -4.46 -12.23
N LEU A 80 -2.13 -3.97 -12.19
CA LEU A 80 -1.16 -4.44 -11.21
C LEU A 80 -1.76 -4.31 -9.81
N PHE A 81 -1.84 -5.44 -9.10
CA PHE A 81 -2.13 -5.45 -7.68
C PHE A 81 -0.97 -4.75 -6.96
N GLY A 82 -1.27 -3.66 -6.26
CA GLY A 82 -0.30 -2.88 -5.52
C GLY A 82 -0.53 -3.00 -4.02
N VAL A 83 0.57 -3.01 -3.28
CA VAL A 83 0.58 -2.85 -1.83
C VAL A 83 1.37 -1.60 -1.48
N LEU A 84 0.75 -0.66 -0.78
CA LEU A 84 1.37 0.59 -0.34
C LEU A 84 1.47 0.61 1.17
N VAL A 85 2.63 0.98 1.70
CA VAL A 85 2.88 1.10 3.15
C VAL A 85 3.09 2.57 3.50
N ILE A 86 2.26 3.09 4.41
CA ILE A 86 2.35 4.46 4.92
C ILE A 86 2.69 4.41 6.40
N GLN A 87 3.79 5.06 6.79
CA GLN A 87 4.16 5.20 8.20
C GLN A 87 3.22 6.21 8.87
N ILE A 88 2.62 5.86 10.00
CA ILE A 88 1.60 6.72 10.63
C ILE A 88 2.25 7.90 11.36
N LYS A 89 3.34 7.69 12.11
CA LYS A 89 4.00 8.73 12.92
C LYS A 89 4.34 10.02 12.14
N PRO A 90 5.07 9.96 11.00
CA PRO A 90 5.41 11.18 10.28
C PRO A 90 4.18 11.90 9.69
N GLN A 91 3.12 11.17 9.37
CA GLN A 91 1.87 11.80 8.90
C GLN A 91 1.11 12.44 10.05
N LEU A 92 1.15 11.83 11.23
CA LEU A 92 0.55 12.41 12.43
C LEU A 92 1.26 13.71 12.85
N GLU A 93 2.58 13.76 12.79
CA GLU A 93 3.35 15.00 13.03
C GLU A 93 2.90 16.11 12.08
N LYS A 94 2.67 15.81 10.81
CA LYS A 94 2.16 16.78 9.83
C LYS A 94 0.75 17.25 10.13
N VAL A 95 -0.17 16.35 10.47
CA VAL A 95 -1.57 16.69 10.78
C VAL A 95 -1.64 17.59 12.03
N LEU A 96 -0.81 17.30 13.03
CA LEU A 96 -0.74 18.07 14.28
C LEU A 96 0.16 19.32 14.18
N ASN A 97 0.72 19.61 12.99
CA ASN A 97 1.66 20.72 12.76
C ASN A 97 2.87 20.70 13.72
N LEU A 98 3.39 19.52 14.02
CA LEU A 98 4.55 19.31 14.88
C LEU A 98 5.85 19.28 14.05
N PRO A 99 6.98 19.73 14.62
CA PRO A 99 8.30 19.51 14.02
C PRO A 99 8.58 18.02 13.79
N VAL A 100 9.41 17.73 12.78
CA VAL A 100 9.85 16.36 12.48
C VAL A 100 10.48 15.74 13.73
N ASP A 101 10.14 14.47 14.01
CA ASP A 101 10.61 13.69 15.16
C ASP A 101 10.12 14.14 16.55
N SER A 102 9.13 15.03 16.61
CA SER A 102 8.52 15.43 17.89
C SER A 102 7.88 14.23 18.61
N LEU A 103 7.31 13.28 17.86
CA LEU A 103 6.67 12.09 18.43
C LEU A 103 7.62 10.90 18.57
N THR A 104 8.85 11.00 18.06
CA THR A 104 9.84 9.92 18.11
C THR A 104 10.28 9.60 19.54
N LYS A 105 10.34 10.61 20.42
CA LYS A 105 10.73 10.45 21.84
C LYS A 105 9.54 10.22 22.78
N GLU A 106 8.33 10.51 22.33
CA GLU A 106 7.12 10.51 23.15
C GLU A 106 6.27 9.25 22.89
N ILE A 107 6.74 8.11 23.42
CA ILE A 107 6.11 6.79 23.19
C ILE A 107 4.68 6.75 23.77
N LYS A 108 4.51 7.20 25.01
CA LYS A 108 3.22 7.14 25.71
C LYS A 108 2.17 8.01 25.02
N LEU A 109 2.54 9.26 24.69
CA LEU A 109 1.67 10.19 23.96
C LEU A 109 1.24 9.61 22.61
N THR A 110 2.18 9.01 21.87
CA THR A 110 1.87 8.43 20.56
C THR A 110 0.87 7.27 20.68
N GLN A 111 1.01 6.42 21.70
CA GLN A 111 0.07 5.32 21.93
C GLN A 111 -1.32 5.82 22.30
N GLU A 112 -1.40 6.79 23.21
CA GLU A 112 -2.68 7.39 23.62
C GLU A 112 -3.38 8.09 22.44
N LEU A 113 -2.63 8.81 21.60
CA LEU A 113 -3.15 9.42 20.38
C LEU A 113 -3.69 8.38 19.40
N MET A 114 -2.96 7.29 19.17
CA MET A 114 -3.42 6.21 18.29
C MET A 114 -4.69 5.55 18.81
N ASP A 115 -4.78 5.27 20.12
CA ASP A 115 -5.98 4.71 20.74
C ASP A 115 -7.17 5.65 20.62
N LEU A 116 -6.95 6.96 20.82
CA LEU A 116 -7.97 7.99 20.64
C LEU A 116 -8.48 8.04 19.19
N PHE A 117 -7.59 8.05 18.19
CA PHE A 117 -7.99 8.13 16.79
C PHE A 117 -8.71 6.88 16.32
N ILE A 118 -8.29 5.69 16.77
CA ILE A 118 -8.97 4.44 16.43
C ILE A 118 -10.36 4.40 17.10
N LYS A 119 -10.44 4.78 18.37
CA LYS A 119 -11.68 4.70 19.16
C LYS A 119 -12.74 5.71 18.74
N TYR A 120 -12.34 6.95 18.48
CA TYR A 120 -13.26 8.06 18.26
C TYR A 120 -13.37 8.48 16.79
N GLN A 121 -12.57 7.89 15.89
CA GLN A 121 -12.58 8.18 14.44
C GLN A 121 -12.57 9.69 14.15
N ILE A 122 -11.73 10.44 14.88
CA ILE A 122 -11.70 11.90 14.82
C ILE A 122 -11.23 12.35 13.41
N PRO A 123 -12.00 13.20 12.70
CA PRO A 123 -11.57 13.78 11.43
C PRO A 123 -10.27 14.56 11.57
N SER A 124 -9.38 14.45 10.57
CA SER A 124 -8.12 15.20 10.52
C SER A 124 -8.31 16.71 10.61
N ASP A 125 -9.42 17.20 10.07
CA ASP A 125 -9.73 18.63 9.96
C ASP A 125 -10.03 19.27 11.33
N LEU A 126 -10.36 18.45 12.35
CA LEU A 126 -10.57 18.91 13.72
C LEU A 126 -9.30 18.83 14.57
N LEU A 127 -8.21 18.28 14.04
CA LEU A 127 -6.96 18.02 14.77
C LEU A 127 -5.84 18.97 14.40
N SER A 128 -5.96 19.69 13.28
CA SER A 128 -4.97 20.68 12.87
C SER A 128 -5.00 21.87 13.83
N PHE A 129 -3.89 22.07 14.54
CA PHE A 129 -3.66 23.28 15.32
C PHE A 129 -3.41 24.46 14.37
N GLU A 130 -4.36 25.39 14.29
CA GLU A 130 -4.12 26.70 13.70
C GLU A 130 -3.29 27.51 14.70
N ALA A 131 -1.99 27.64 14.43
CA ALA A 131 -1.19 28.66 15.09
C ALA A 131 -1.62 30.01 14.50
N ASP A 132 -2.28 30.84 15.31
CA ASP A 132 -2.54 32.24 14.97
C ASP A 132 -1.18 32.92 14.66
N PRO A 133 -1.09 33.77 13.62
CA PRO A 133 0.16 34.31 13.09
C PRO A 133 0.95 35.21 14.06
#